data_AF-A0A9P6BF19-F1
#
_entry.id   AF-A0A9P6BF19-F1
#
_cell.length_a   1.000
_cell.length_b   1.000
_cell.length_c   1.000
_cell.angle_alpha   90.00
_cell.angle_beta   90.00
_cell.angle_gamma   90.00
#
_symmetry.space_group_name_H-M   'P 1'
#
loop_
_entity.id
_entity.type
_entity.pdbx_description
1 polymer ?
#
loop_
_entity_poly.entity_id
_entity_poly.type
_entity_poly.pdbx_seq_one_letter_code
_entity_poly.pdbx_strand_id
1 'polypeptide(L)'
;MSAPLRNAYVEKTATTERSCYICMKMTVKVLTAKDGGDFFYVCASHLSDPGFAQGEGYPSVPTPEALAAVAAIRKKKADAEKKKQEEATAAKTSTDDSQKSAASKFGSAVFSGLGTIASATASSVSAFINDEEAKQARIQEQEYQKRLAEAKKKPAYWVLDQRIFFLRQNEVKKKAAKKGATETLNGISFPKVPKDL
;
A
#
# COMPACT_ATOMS: atom_id res chain seq x y z
N MET A 1 -11.69 -18.32 34.62
CA MET A 1 -10.33 -18.40 34.05
C MET A 1 -10.28 -17.55 32.80
N SER A 2 -9.48 -16.48 32.76
CA SER A 2 -9.32 -15.68 31.54
C SER A 2 -8.65 -16.52 30.46
N ALA A 3 -9.14 -16.43 29.22
CA ALA A 3 -8.50 -17.11 28.09
C ALA A 3 -7.03 -16.69 27.95
N PRO A 4 -6.13 -17.61 27.52
CA PRO A 4 -4.73 -17.28 27.32
C PRO A 4 -4.61 -16.21 26.23
N LEU A 5 -3.89 -15.13 26.55
CA LEU A 5 -3.68 -14.03 25.61
C LEU A 5 -2.84 -14.51 24.42
N ARG A 6 -3.34 -14.31 23.20
CA ARG A 6 -2.59 -14.56 21.96
C ARG A 6 -2.04 -13.27 21.39
N ASN A 7 -0.86 -13.34 20.76
CA ASN A 7 -0.20 -12.19 20.16
C ASN A 7 -0.71 -11.90 18.74
N ALA A 8 -1.98 -11.50 18.64
CA ALA A 8 -2.59 -11.11 17.38
C ALA A 8 -3.60 -9.98 17.63
N TYR A 9 -3.29 -8.79 17.11
CA TYR A 9 -4.04 -7.56 17.39
C TYR A 9 -4.57 -6.92 16.12
N VAL A 10 -5.78 -6.35 16.18
CA VAL A 10 -6.41 -5.62 15.08
C VAL A 10 -6.45 -4.14 15.44
N GLU A 11 -6.03 -3.29 14.50
CA GLU A 11 -6.14 -1.83 14.63
C GLU A 11 -7.60 -1.40 14.45
N LYS A 12 -8.12 -0.68 15.44
CA LYS A 12 -9.43 -0.03 15.42
C LYS A 12 -9.26 1.44 15.79
N THR A 13 -10.20 2.27 15.35
CA THR A 13 -10.29 3.68 15.77
C THR A 13 -11.40 3.78 16.80
N ALA A 14 -11.08 4.22 18.02
CA ALA A 14 -12.07 4.45 19.07
C ALA A 14 -12.76 5.81 18.91
N THR A 15 -13.90 6.01 19.55
CA THR A 15 -14.58 7.32 19.55
C THR A 15 -13.97 8.28 20.58
N THR A 16 -13.40 7.74 21.66
CA THR A 16 -12.83 8.52 22.76
C THR A 16 -11.31 8.43 22.76
N GLU A 17 -10.65 9.56 22.98
CA GLU A 17 -9.20 9.61 23.09
C GLU A 17 -8.72 9.11 24.45
N ARG A 18 -7.66 8.30 24.44
CA ARG A 18 -6.93 7.92 25.66
C ARG A 18 -5.42 7.93 25.44
N SER A 19 -4.69 7.93 26.54
CA SER A 19 -3.23 7.91 26.54
C SER A 19 -2.67 6.63 25.91
N CYS A 20 -1.67 6.82 25.06
CA CYS A 20 -0.90 5.75 24.44
C CYS A 20 -0.19 4.92 25.52
N TYR A 21 -0.21 3.61 25.38
CA TYR A 21 0.43 2.68 26.31
C TYR A 21 1.93 2.89 26.51
N ILE A 22 2.63 3.47 25.53
CA ILE A 22 4.09 3.62 25.55
C ILE A 22 4.50 5.02 26.00
N CYS A 23 4.03 6.06 25.30
CA CYS A 23 4.44 7.45 25.56
C CYS A 23 3.40 8.28 26.30
N MET A 24 2.25 7.72 26.65
CA MET A 24 1.15 8.41 27.33
C MET A 24 0.54 9.61 26.58
N LYS A 25 0.94 9.88 25.32
CA LYS A 25 0.30 10.90 24.47
C LYS A 25 -1.14 10.50 24.13
N MET A 26 -2.04 11.47 24.00
CA MET A 26 -3.44 11.21 23.66
C MET A 26 -3.59 10.65 22.24
N THR A 27 -4.40 9.61 22.10
CA THR A 27 -4.58 8.87 20.85
C THR A 27 -5.99 8.29 20.71
N VAL A 28 -6.42 8.15 19.46
CA VAL A 28 -7.70 7.56 19.08
C VAL A 28 -7.54 6.09 18.63
N LYS A 29 -6.32 5.68 18.27
CA LYS A 29 -6.02 4.34 17.73
C LYS A 29 -5.92 3.31 18.85
N VAL A 30 -6.59 2.17 18.66
CA VAL A 30 -6.67 1.06 19.61
C VAL A 30 -6.26 -0.24 18.93
N LEU A 31 -5.36 -0.97 19.57
CA LEU A 31 -5.08 -2.37 19.23
C LEU A 31 -5.96 -3.27 20.10
N THR A 32 -6.74 -4.14 19.45
CA THR A 32 -7.62 -5.12 20.13
C THR A 32 -7.19 -6.52 19.79
N ALA A 33 -7.00 -7.38 20.79
CA ALA A 33 -6.69 -8.79 20.56
C ALA A 33 -7.82 -9.49 19.78
N LYS A 34 -7.46 -10.34 18.81
CA LYS A 34 -8.43 -11.02 17.93
C LYS A 34 -9.41 -11.91 18.70
N ASP A 35 -8.92 -12.59 19.73
CA ASP A 35 -9.73 -13.49 20.57
C ASP A 35 -10.60 -12.75 21.59
N GLY A 36 -10.49 -11.41 21.66
CA GLY A 36 -11.08 -10.62 22.74
C GLY A 36 -10.34 -10.81 24.06
N GLY A 37 -10.51 -9.89 24.99
CA GLY A 37 -9.91 -9.97 26.34
C GLY A 37 -8.77 -8.99 26.61
N ASP A 38 -8.16 -8.42 25.56
CA ASP A 38 -7.15 -7.39 25.72
C ASP A 38 -7.26 -6.29 24.68
N PHE A 39 -7.17 -5.03 25.12
CA PHE A 39 -7.14 -3.87 24.24
C PHE A 39 -6.33 -2.74 24.87
N PHE A 40 -5.72 -1.91 24.03
CA PHE A 40 -4.98 -0.74 24.48
C PHE A 40 -4.76 0.28 23.38
N TYR A 41 -4.48 1.51 23.80
CA TYR A 41 -4.31 2.66 22.92
C TYR A 41 -2.84 2.79 22.51
N VAL A 42 -2.61 3.11 21.23
CA VAL A 42 -1.27 3.24 20.65
C VAL A 42 -1.24 4.38 19.64
N CYS A 43 -0.24 5.27 19.69
CA CYS A 43 -0.13 6.33 18.68
C CYS A 43 0.44 5.80 17.37
N ALA A 44 0.21 6.54 16.29
CA ALA A 44 0.74 6.21 14.97
C ALA A 44 2.26 6.10 14.94
N SER A 45 2.98 6.92 15.72
CA SER A 45 4.45 6.89 15.78
C SER A 45 5.02 5.60 16.36
N HIS A 46 4.32 4.96 17.31
CA HIS A 46 4.74 3.66 17.85
C HIS A 46 4.24 2.50 16.98
N LEU A 47 3.10 2.64 16.30
CA LEU A 47 2.67 1.65 15.31
C LEU A 47 3.61 1.56 14.10
N SER A 48 4.31 2.66 13.75
CA SER A 48 5.34 2.65 12.71
C SER A 48 6.71 2.13 13.18
N ASP A 49 6.89 1.91 14.48
CA ASP A 49 8.16 1.42 15.03
C ASP A 49 8.28 -0.10 14.85
N PRO A 50 9.29 -0.60 14.11
CA PRO A 50 9.50 -2.03 13.92
C PRO A 50 9.79 -2.78 15.22
N GLY A 51 10.26 -2.09 16.27
CA GLY A 51 10.51 -2.67 17.59
C GLY A 51 9.27 -2.82 18.47
N PHE A 52 8.12 -2.28 18.04
CA PHE A 52 6.88 -2.33 18.81
C PHE A 52 5.89 -3.36 18.26
N ALA A 53 5.55 -3.25 16.98
CA ALA A 53 4.59 -4.15 16.34
C ALA A 53 4.94 -4.36 14.87
N GLN A 54 4.84 -5.61 14.42
CA GLN A 54 5.01 -5.99 13.02
C GLN A 54 3.63 -6.31 12.43
N GLY A 55 3.29 -5.64 11.33
CA GLY A 55 2.07 -5.93 10.59
C GLY A 55 2.24 -7.23 9.80
N GLU A 56 1.48 -8.25 10.15
CA GLU A 56 1.43 -9.51 9.40
C GLU A 56 0.13 -9.57 8.57
N GLY A 57 0.20 -10.18 7.38
CA GLY A 57 -0.92 -10.24 6.43
C GLY A 57 -0.99 -9.07 5.45
N TYR A 58 0.08 -8.31 5.28
CA TYR A 58 0.32 -7.42 4.14
C TYR A 58 1.45 -8.00 3.28
N PRO A 59 1.42 -7.96 1.93
CA PRO A 59 2.59 -8.35 1.14
C PRO A 59 3.78 -7.56 1.64
N SER A 60 4.86 -8.24 2.03
CA SER A 60 6.07 -7.61 2.56
C SER A 60 6.36 -6.35 1.77
N VAL A 61 6.45 -5.20 2.45
CA VAL A 61 7.02 -3.99 1.85
C VAL A 61 8.27 -4.46 1.11
N PRO A 62 8.38 -4.26 -0.22
CA PRO A 62 9.50 -4.78 -0.97
C PRO A 62 10.76 -4.30 -0.27
N THR A 63 11.57 -5.26 0.17
CA THR A 63 12.89 -4.98 0.72
C THR A 63 13.63 -4.01 -0.20
N PRO A 64 14.56 -3.19 0.31
CA PRO A 64 15.33 -2.27 -0.54
C PRO A 64 15.98 -2.99 -1.74
N GLU A 65 16.24 -4.29 -1.65
CA GLU A 65 16.66 -5.16 -2.76
C GLU A 65 15.61 -5.33 -3.86
N ALA A 66 14.33 -5.51 -3.51
CA ALA A 66 13.25 -5.61 -4.49
C ALA A 66 12.99 -4.25 -5.18
N LEU A 67 13.17 -3.13 -4.48
CA LEU A 67 13.15 -1.79 -5.09
C LEU A 67 14.36 -1.55 -6.01
N ALA A 68 15.55 -2.02 -5.63
CA ALA A 68 16.75 -1.96 -6.46
C ALA A 68 16.63 -2.82 -7.73
N ALA A 69 16.02 -4.01 -7.63
CA ALA A 69 15.75 -4.87 -8.79
C ALA A 69 14.80 -4.20 -9.80
N VAL A 70 13.74 -3.52 -9.33
CA VAL A 70 12.81 -2.77 -10.19
C VAL A 70 13.50 -1.56 -10.85
N ALA A 71 14.40 -0.87 -10.13
CA ALA A 71 15.20 0.21 -10.70
C ALA A 71 16.20 -0.27 -11.77
N ALA A 72 16.82 -1.45 -11.57
CA ALA A 72 17.71 -2.07 -12.57
C ALA A 72 16.95 -2.50 -13.83
N ILE A 73 15.74 -3.03 -13.69
CA ILE A 73 14.87 -3.40 -14.83
C ILE A 73 14.44 -2.15 -15.60
N ARG A 74 14.13 -1.03 -14.93
CA ARG A 74 13.78 0.24 -15.57
C ARG A 74 14.95 0.83 -16.37
N LYS A 75 16.18 0.79 -15.84
CA LYS A 75 17.37 1.25 -16.57
C LYS A 75 17.61 0.41 -17.84
N LYS A 76 17.57 -0.92 -17.74
CA LYS A 76 17.74 -1.82 -18.90
C LYS A 76 16.69 -1.60 -19.99
N LYS A 77 15.45 -1.27 -19.63
CA LYS A 77 14.40 -0.94 -20.62
C LYS A 77 14.64 0.41 -21.31
N ALA A 78 15.04 1.43 -20.56
CA ALA A 78 15.37 2.75 -21.12
C ALA A 78 16.58 2.68 -22.08
N ASP A 79 17.60 1.89 -21.76
CA ASP A 79 18.77 1.72 -22.64
C ASP A 79 18.43 0.94 -23.93
N ALA A 80 17.51 -0.03 -23.86
CA ALA A 80 17.04 -0.77 -25.03
C ALA A 80 16.16 0.09 -25.96
N GLU A 81 15.40 1.02 -25.40
CA GLU A 81 14.52 1.93 -26.16
C GLU A 81 15.30 3.02 -26.88
N LYS A 82 16.37 3.55 -26.26
CA LYS A 82 17.29 4.49 -26.91
C LYS A 82 18.01 3.87 -28.11
N LYS A 83 18.47 2.62 -28.01
CA LYS A 83 19.10 1.91 -29.15
C LYS A 83 18.14 1.71 -30.32
N LYS A 84 16.87 1.42 -30.05
CA LYS A 84 15.84 1.29 -31.11
C LYS A 84 15.51 2.62 -31.78
N GLN A 85 15.56 3.74 -31.04
CA GLN A 85 15.35 5.06 -31.61
C GLN A 85 16.53 5.51 -32.47
N GLU A 86 17.77 5.20 -32.08
CA GLU A 86 18.97 5.50 -32.87
C GLU A 86 18.99 4.73 -34.20
N GLU A 87 18.63 3.44 -34.20
CA GLU A 87 18.52 2.62 -35.42
C GLU A 87 17.38 3.10 -36.35
N ALA A 88 16.26 3.58 -35.80
CA ALA A 88 15.15 4.13 -36.59
C ALA A 88 15.47 5.51 -37.20
N THR A 89 16.35 6.30 -36.58
CA THR A 89 16.81 7.59 -37.14
C THR A 89 17.88 7.44 -38.22
N ALA A 90 18.70 6.39 -38.16
CA ALA A 90 19.68 6.07 -39.21
C ALA A 90 19.03 5.61 -40.54
N ALA A 91 17.81 5.03 -40.48
CA ALA A 91 17.09 4.57 -41.67
C ALA A 91 16.29 5.67 -42.40
N LYS A 92 16.15 6.88 -41.84
CA LYS A 92 15.36 8.00 -42.43
C LYS A 92 16.20 9.08 -43.13
N THR A 93 17.52 8.94 -43.19
CA THR A 93 18.43 9.94 -43.79
C THR A 93 18.95 9.58 -45.19
N SER A 94 18.39 8.57 -45.86
CA SER A 94 18.80 8.15 -47.21
C SER A 94 17.76 8.33 -48.33
N THR A 95 16.66 9.04 -48.10
CA THR A 95 15.62 9.30 -49.12
C THR A 95 14.94 10.65 -48.89
N ASP A 96 15.63 11.75 -49.17
CA ASP A 96 14.99 13.05 -49.43
C ASP A 96 15.91 13.89 -50.33
N ASP A 97 15.90 13.59 -51.63
CA ASP A 97 16.35 14.52 -52.66
C ASP A 97 15.57 14.26 -53.96
N SER A 98 14.30 14.68 -54.00
CA SER A 98 13.70 15.10 -55.27
C SER A 98 12.37 15.84 -55.08
N GLN A 99 12.32 17.01 -55.72
CA GLN A 99 11.15 17.71 -56.24
C GLN A 99 10.46 18.75 -55.33
N LYS A 100 11.12 19.91 -55.27
CA LYS A 100 10.48 21.23 -55.24
C LYS A 100 10.32 21.76 -56.67
N SER A 101 9.10 21.87 -57.18
CA SER A 101 8.68 22.97 -58.09
C SER A 101 7.20 22.89 -58.48
N ALA A 102 6.63 24.07 -58.70
CA ALA A 102 5.33 24.38 -59.33
C ALA A 102 4.10 24.43 -58.42
N ALA A 103 3.99 25.55 -57.71
CA ALA A 103 2.73 26.12 -57.29
C ALA A 103 1.93 26.69 -58.49
N SER A 104 0.61 26.73 -58.30
CA SER A 104 -0.42 27.51 -59.00
C SER A 104 -0.93 27.01 -60.37
N LYS A 105 -2.18 26.50 -60.43
CA LYS A 105 -3.38 27.17 -61.01
C LYS A 105 -4.60 26.22 -61.15
N PHE A 106 -5.79 26.80 -60.99
CA PHE A 106 -7.11 26.41 -61.53
C PHE A 106 -7.90 25.20 -60.96
N GLY A 107 -8.85 25.52 -60.07
CA GLY A 107 -10.31 25.41 -60.28
C GLY A 107 -10.93 24.21 -61.00
N SER A 108 -11.84 23.54 -60.26
CA SER A 108 -13.12 22.95 -60.71
C SER A 108 -13.17 22.14 -62.01
N ALA A 109 -13.18 20.81 -61.89
CA ALA A 109 -14.14 19.96 -62.62
C ALA A 109 -14.14 18.53 -62.07
N VAL A 110 -15.35 18.01 -61.93
CA VAL A 110 -15.72 16.62 -61.69
C VAL A 110 -15.06 15.70 -62.73
N PHE A 111 -14.35 14.65 -62.30
CA PHE A 111 -14.09 13.48 -63.14
C PHE A 111 -14.07 12.21 -62.28
N SER A 112 -15.14 11.43 -62.40
CA SER A 112 -15.17 10.02 -62.04
C SER A 112 -14.18 9.25 -62.92
N GLY A 113 -13.40 8.37 -62.33
CA GLY A 113 -12.80 7.24 -63.04
C GLY A 113 -11.31 7.08 -62.83
N LEU A 114 -10.97 6.00 -62.12
CA LEU A 114 -9.70 5.27 -62.10
C LEU A 114 -8.44 6.02 -61.64
N GLY A 115 -7.94 5.57 -60.49
CA GLY A 115 -6.50 5.41 -60.29
C GLY A 115 -5.87 6.22 -59.17
N THR A 116 -6.10 5.85 -57.90
CA THR A 116 -5.12 6.08 -56.81
C THR A 116 -5.43 5.21 -55.59
N ILE A 117 -5.15 3.91 -55.69
CA ILE A 117 -5.01 3.03 -54.52
C ILE A 117 -3.55 3.14 -54.07
N ALA A 118 -3.17 4.20 -53.35
CA ALA A 118 -1.82 4.28 -52.78
C ALA A 118 -1.67 5.19 -51.54
N SER A 119 -2.73 5.77 -50.98
CA SER A 119 -2.57 6.65 -49.79
C SER A 119 -3.66 6.55 -48.72
N ALA A 120 -4.65 5.68 -48.87
CA ALA A 120 -5.71 5.49 -47.86
C ALA A 120 -5.47 4.30 -46.90
N THR A 121 -4.43 3.49 -47.12
CA THR A 121 -4.10 2.34 -46.26
C THR A 121 -3.03 2.64 -45.21
N ALA A 122 -2.32 3.77 -45.30
CA ALA A 122 -1.36 4.18 -44.29
C ALA A 122 -2.05 4.76 -43.04
N SER A 123 -3.16 5.48 -43.21
CA SER A 123 -3.87 6.15 -42.12
C SER A 123 -4.69 5.21 -41.23
N SER A 124 -5.11 4.05 -41.76
CA SER A 124 -5.85 3.04 -40.98
C SER A 124 -4.92 2.22 -40.08
N VAL A 125 -3.70 1.89 -40.54
CA VAL A 125 -2.74 1.13 -39.72
C VAL A 125 -2.17 1.96 -38.58
N SER A 126 -1.89 3.26 -38.80
CA SER A 126 -1.45 4.17 -37.74
C SER A 126 -2.51 4.44 -36.67
N ALA A 127 -3.81 4.38 -37.01
CA ALA A 127 -4.89 4.55 -36.02
C ALA A 127 -5.04 3.33 -35.10
N PHE A 128 -4.81 2.10 -35.61
CA PHE A 128 -4.83 0.88 -34.80
C PHE A 128 -3.60 0.74 -33.90
N ILE A 129 -2.41 1.20 -34.35
CA ILE A 129 -1.19 1.20 -33.53
C ILE A 129 -1.32 2.18 -32.34
N ASN A 130 -1.93 3.36 -32.55
CA ASN A 130 -2.19 4.32 -31.47
C ASN A 130 -3.22 3.82 -30.44
N ASP A 131 -4.19 3.01 -30.86
CA ASP A 131 -5.23 2.49 -29.96
C ASP A 131 -4.70 1.34 -29.07
N GLU A 132 -3.72 0.56 -29.55
CA GLU A 132 -3.08 -0.47 -28.73
C GLU A 132 -2.15 0.13 -27.67
N GLU A 133 -1.32 1.12 -28.03
CA GLU A 133 -0.42 1.79 -27.09
C GLU A 133 -1.20 2.57 -26.01
N ALA A 134 -2.30 3.22 -26.39
CA ALA A 134 -3.22 3.88 -25.44
C ALA A 134 -3.90 2.87 -24.49
N LYS A 135 -4.23 1.66 -24.98
CA LYS A 135 -4.75 0.56 -24.13
C LYS A 135 -3.68 0.06 -23.15
N GLN A 136 -2.44 -0.12 -23.60
CA GLN A 136 -1.33 -0.51 -22.74
C GLN A 136 -1.01 0.54 -21.66
N ALA A 137 -1.03 1.83 -22.01
CA ALA A 137 -0.85 2.92 -21.05
C ALA A 137 -1.96 2.96 -19.98
N ARG A 138 -3.23 2.76 -20.37
CA ARG A 138 -4.36 2.65 -19.44
C ARG A 138 -4.23 1.46 -18.50
N ILE A 139 -3.75 0.31 -18.99
CA ILE A 139 -3.49 -0.87 -18.16
C ILE A 139 -2.38 -0.57 -17.14
N GLN A 140 -1.28 0.04 -17.56
CA GLN A 140 -0.18 0.41 -16.66
C GLN A 140 -0.62 1.42 -15.59
N GLU A 141 -1.45 2.39 -15.95
CA GLU A 141 -1.98 3.36 -15.00
C GLU A 141 -2.95 2.71 -14.02
N GLN A 142 -3.82 1.80 -14.48
CA GLN A 142 -4.67 1.01 -13.59
C GLN A 142 -3.87 0.11 -12.66
N GLU A 143 -2.79 -0.51 -13.13
CA GLU A 143 -1.88 -1.30 -12.30
C GLU A 143 -1.14 -0.44 -11.28
N TYR A 144 -0.72 0.77 -11.66
CA TYR A 144 -0.11 1.74 -10.75
C TYR A 144 -1.10 2.17 -9.66
N GLN A 145 -2.34 2.50 -10.04
CA GLN A 145 -3.39 2.85 -9.09
C GLN A 145 -3.74 1.66 -8.17
N LYS A 146 -3.80 0.43 -8.70
CA LYS A 146 -3.97 -0.78 -7.89
C LYS A 146 -2.82 -0.96 -6.90
N ARG A 147 -1.58 -0.74 -7.32
CA ARG A 147 -0.39 -0.83 -6.46
C ARG A 147 -0.41 0.23 -5.36
N LEU A 148 -0.84 1.45 -5.66
CA LEU A 148 -1.02 2.51 -4.66
C LEU A 148 -2.17 2.21 -3.71
N ALA A 149 -3.28 1.67 -4.20
CA ALA A 149 -4.41 1.27 -3.38
C ALA A 149 -4.06 0.10 -2.46
N GLU A 150 -3.27 -0.85 -2.96
CA GLU A 150 -2.71 -1.95 -2.17
C GLU A 150 -1.73 -1.42 -1.13
N ALA A 151 -0.80 -0.53 -1.49
CA ALA A 151 0.12 0.16 -0.56
C ALA A 151 -0.59 0.90 0.58
N LYS A 152 -1.84 1.32 0.38
CA LYS A 152 -2.67 1.99 1.40
C LYS A 152 -3.47 1.03 2.28
N LYS A 153 -3.55 -0.27 1.95
CA LYS A 153 -4.24 -1.24 2.78
C LYS A 153 -3.43 -1.45 4.07
N LYS A 154 -4.11 -1.30 5.21
CA LYS A 154 -3.54 -1.59 6.52
C LYS A 154 -3.28 -3.10 6.65
N PRO A 155 -2.28 -3.53 7.43
CA PRO A 155 -2.08 -4.95 7.68
C PRO A 155 -3.32 -5.57 8.33
N ALA A 156 -3.59 -6.84 8.00
CA ALA A 156 -4.76 -7.55 8.50
C ALA A 156 -4.73 -7.70 10.03
N TYR A 157 -3.54 -7.93 10.59
CA TYR A 157 -3.30 -7.96 12.02
C TYR A 157 -1.87 -7.51 12.35
N TRP A 158 -1.65 -7.16 13.60
CA TRP A 158 -0.39 -6.73 14.19
C TRP A 158 0.05 -7.78 15.19
N VAL A 159 1.32 -8.16 15.10
CA VAL A 159 2.02 -9.00 16.07
C VAL A 159 2.93 -8.08 16.88
N LEU A 160 2.74 -8.03 18.19
CA LEU A 160 3.59 -7.21 19.07
C LEU A 160 4.97 -7.86 19.21
N ASP A 161 5.99 -7.03 19.46
CA ASP A 161 7.30 -7.54 19.88
C ASP A 161 7.16 -8.40 21.15
N GLN A 162 8.03 -9.41 21.27
CA GLN A 162 7.97 -10.36 22.38
C GLN A 162 8.05 -9.67 23.74
N ARG A 163 8.87 -8.62 23.88
CA ARG A 163 9.04 -7.88 25.14
C ARG A 163 7.77 -7.12 25.51
N ILE A 164 7.15 -6.46 24.53
CA ILE A 164 5.91 -5.72 24.72
C ILE A 164 4.78 -6.70 25.06
N PHE A 165 4.69 -7.81 24.35
CA PHE A 165 3.68 -8.83 24.60
C PHE A 165 3.81 -9.45 26.01
N PHE A 166 5.04 -9.69 26.47
CA PHE A 166 5.29 -10.17 27.83
C PHE A 166 4.81 -9.16 28.89
N LEU A 167 5.04 -7.86 28.70
CA LEU A 167 4.51 -6.82 29.58
C LEU A 167 2.98 -6.86 29.65
N ARG A 168 2.31 -7.04 28.51
CA ARG A 168 0.84 -7.19 28.45
C ARG A 168 0.37 -8.40 29.24
N GLN A 169 1.01 -9.55 29.07
CA GLN A 169 0.67 -10.75 29.83
C GLN A 169 0.81 -10.53 31.34
N ASN A 170 1.87 -9.86 31.78
CA ASN A 170 2.08 -9.55 33.19
C ASN A 170 1.02 -8.57 33.73
N GLU A 171 0.61 -7.57 32.96
CA GLU A 171 -0.49 -6.69 33.36
C GLU A 171 -1.81 -7.42 33.52
N VAL A 172 -2.13 -8.32 32.59
CA VAL A 172 -3.35 -9.14 32.68
C VAL A 172 -3.29 -10.04 33.91
N LYS A 173 -2.17 -10.72 34.16
CA LYS A 173 -1.94 -11.52 35.37
C LYS A 173 -2.07 -10.69 36.64
N LYS A 174 -1.45 -9.51 36.68
CA LYS A 174 -1.51 -8.59 37.82
C LYS A 174 -2.93 -8.08 38.07
N LYS A 175 -3.70 -7.77 37.02
CA LYS A 175 -5.11 -7.39 37.14
C LYS A 175 -5.96 -8.56 37.66
N ALA A 176 -5.74 -9.77 37.17
CA ALA A 176 -6.44 -10.96 37.65
C ALA A 176 -6.13 -11.25 39.12
N ALA A 177 -4.85 -11.19 39.52
CA ALA A 177 -4.42 -11.37 40.90
C ALA A 177 -5.01 -10.31 41.83
N LYS A 178 -5.03 -9.03 41.41
CA LYS A 178 -5.68 -7.95 42.17
C LYS A 178 -7.17 -8.19 42.36
N LYS A 179 -7.89 -8.62 41.32
CA LYS A 179 -9.31 -8.95 41.42
C LYS A 179 -9.56 -10.10 42.40
N GLY A 180 -8.79 -11.18 42.30
CA GLY A 180 -8.86 -12.30 43.24
C GLY A 180 -8.58 -11.86 44.69
N ALA A 181 -7.54 -11.04 44.90
CA ALA A 181 -7.23 -10.50 46.22
C ALA A 181 -8.37 -9.63 46.77
N THR A 182 -8.95 -8.74 45.97
CA THR A 182 -10.10 -7.93 46.41
C THR A 182 -11.33 -8.78 46.74
N GLU A 183 -11.59 -9.83 45.95
CA GLU A 183 -12.68 -10.77 46.22
C GLU A 183 -12.46 -11.54 47.53
N THR A 184 -11.23 -12.00 47.78
CA THR A 184 -10.89 -12.67 49.04
C THR A 184 -11.01 -11.74 50.24
N LEU A 185 -10.53 -10.49 50.14
CA LEU A 185 -10.63 -9.51 51.23
C LEU A 185 -12.08 -9.13 51.53
N ASN A 186 -12.91 -8.96 50.50
CA ASN A 186 -14.33 -8.67 50.69
C ASN A 186 -15.09 -9.84 51.34
N GLY A 187 -14.60 -11.07 51.18
CA GLY A 187 -15.17 -12.26 51.81
C GLY A 187 -14.74 -12.49 53.27
N ILE A 188 -13.70 -11.80 53.74
CA ILE A 188 -13.18 -11.95 55.11
C ILE A 188 -13.78 -10.81 55.96
N SER A 189 -14.87 -11.09 56.68
CA SER A 189 -15.38 -10.16 57.70
C SER A 189 -14.55 -10.30 58.97
N PHE A 190 -13.90 -9.21 59.39
CA PHE A 190 -13.17 -9.19 60.65
C PHE A 190 -14.17 -9.18 61.82
N PRO A 191 -13.97 -10.01 62.86
CA PRO A 191 -14.81 -9.98 64.05
C PRO A 191 -14.76 -8.60 64.69
N LYS A 192 -15.93 -8.09 65.09
CA LYS A 192 -16.07 -6.75 65.68
C LYS A 192 -15.36 -6.74 67.03
N VAL A 193 -14.36 -5.87 67.19
CA VAL A 193 -13.61 -5.73 68.46
C VAL A 193 -14.59 -5.32 69.58
N PRO A 194 -14.57 -6.00 70.74
CA PRO A 194 -15.39 -5.63 71.89
C PRO A 194 -15.15 -4.18 72.31
N LYS A 195 -16.22 -3.45 72.65
CA LYS A 195 -16.16 -2.00 72.97
C LYS A 195 -16.16 -1.70 74.46
N ASP A 196 -16.08 -2.71 75.31
CA ASP A 196 -16.25 -2.56 76.75
C ASP A 196 -14.88 -2.66 77.44
N LEU A 197 -14.27 -1.49 77.66
CA LEU A 197 -13.18 -1.22 78.61
C LEU A 197 -13.43 0.15 79.27
#